data_AF-A0A7S3G820-F1
#
_entry.id   AF-A0A7S3G820-F1
#
_cell.length_a   1.000
_cell.length_b   1.000
_cell.length_c   1.000
_cell.angle_alpha   90.00
_cell.angle_beta   90.00
_cell.angle_gamma   90.00
#
_symmetry.space_group_name_H-M   'P 1'
#
loop_
_entity.id
_entity.type
_entity.pdbx_description
1 polymer ?
#
loop_
_entity_poly.entity_id
_entity_poly.type
_entity_poly.pdbx_seq_one_letter_code
_entity_poly.pdbx_strand_id
1 'polypeptide(L)'
;MSKARHGSPDPREELAELQKKFNLLEGDRKAYFEASQWTIRQNKETVEVIKKENKELRDALAQVQKEKARGASGGSITAEIEKVQNQISTLRRKYNEMKHANNVKAKELQAKQDELHDSEAIVVGVEKDIATENPANRKVRQLENKLEKQNLKCQEGMMFKKTYETILQRLKVEQLELENQIKVAEKDFQLRSEQNGSLEVMMRDAAFEKEKAKSDLDNAKAKLTHEREIRRKELADREKLMEARTKVNEKVEERLRQRQELQMEAAGDLSAEQEAQLKADLTKEQIQQKMSEQKIMEAEEKAEKFEEAFRRIKEATGVEDVNEVIEKFLGQDVQRTNLTEQLRDLQKRAETVGEEKEKARVLLDELKYSGSGNLASRKILDEFDNQVSASNRKVEELRRKHELLSTTVLRAKLGLENLIDKLDVVKVENVAQNDENLADVIAVVDAKLERLAEVVVEEGEEGEQSATAEPTAEVAEVTAETPAKSPNKVKALGPHDVVLSEHNLRIPLDFEVASSEGQQTDRLLVDDDEEEDIPDRNALKERSYMQVHKEDGQGEKKKKKGKRTDGEPPRRKTGGKKSGR
;
A
#
# COMPACT_ATOMS: atom_id res chain seq x y z
N MET A 1 -169.38 -132.99 -58.96
CA MET A 1 -170.62 -132.41 -59.51
C MET A 1 -170.38 -132.06 -60.97
N SER A 2 -171.26 -132.53 -61.88
CA SER A 2 -171.42 -132.24 -63.33
C SER A 2 -170.25 -132.48 -64.30
N LYS A 3 -170.35 -133.37 -65.31
CA LYS A 3 -171.02 -133.26 -66.66
C LYS A 3 -170.34 -132.17 -67.54
N ALA A 4 -169.85 -132.41 -68.77
CA ALA A 4 -170.33 -133.28 -69.84
C ALA A 4 -169.25 -133.70 -70.88
N ARG A 5 -169.68 -134.66 -71.73
CA ARG A 5 -169.10 -135.39 -72.89
C ARG A 5 -168.73 -134.49 -74.10
N HIS A 6 -168.10 -134.91 -75.21
CA HIS A 6 -167.27 -136.03 -75.72
C HIS A 6 -166.75 -135.57 -77.11
N GLY A 7 -165.52 -135.94 -77.49
CA GLY A 7 -164.99 -135.82 -78.86
C GLY A 7 -163.56 -136.35 -78.95
N SER A 8 -163.34 -137.36 -79.80
CA SER A 8 -162.09 -138.11 -80.00
C SER A 8 -161.08 -137.34 -80.88
N PRO A 9 -159.75 -137.46 -80.66
CA PRO A 9 -158.73 -136.67 -81.37
C PRO A 9 -158.09 -137.41 -82.57
N ASP A 10 -157.58 -136.62 -83.52
CA ASP A 10 -156.88 -137.04 -84.75
C ASP A 10 -155.35 -136.99 -84.52
N PRO A 11 -154.58 -138.06 -84.79
CA PRO A 11 -153.13 -138.18 -84.50
C PRO A 11 -152.19 -137.13 -85.14
N ARG A 12 -152.69 -136.21 -85.97
CA ARG A 12 -151.90 -135.12 -86.55
C ARG A 12 -151.71 -133.92 -85.61
N GLU A 13 -152.57 -133.75 -84.61
CA GLU A 13 -152.48 -132.64 -83.65
C GLU A 13 -151.41 -132.87 -82.57
N GLU A 14 -151.21 -134.11 -82.12
CA GLU A 14 -150.20 -134.44 -81.10
C GLU A 14 -148.75 -134.22 -81.59
N LEU A 15 -148.50 -134.40 -82.90
CA LEU A 15 -147.17 -134.20 -83.49
C LEU A 15 -146.81 -132.72 -83.65
N ALA A 16 -147.81 -131.87 -83.89
CA ALA A 16 -147.64 -130.42 -83.98
C ALA A 16 -147.37 -129.78 -82.62
N GLU A 17 -147.99 -130.30 -81.54
CA GLU A 17 -147.71 -129.87 -80.17
C GLU A 17 -146.30 -130.23 -79.70
N LEU A 18 -145.81 -131.42 -80.07
CA LEU A 18 -144.43 -131.84 -79.74
C LEU A 18 -143.37 -130.96 -80.43
N GLN A 19 -143.60 -130.57 -81.69
CA GLN A 19 -142.68 -129.68 -82.42
C GLN A 19 -142.63 -128.26 -81.84
N LYS A 20 -143.77 -127.71 -81.39
CA LYS A 20 -143.79 -126.43 -80.67
C LYS A 20 -143.00 -126.47 -79.37
N LYS A 21 -143.11 -127.57 -78.61
CA LYS A 21 -142.40 -127.73 -77.33
C LYS A 21 -140.88 -127.85 -77.51
N PHE A 22 -140.43 -128.48 -78.60
CA PHE A 22 -139.00 -128.58 -78.91
C PHE A 22 -138.40 -127.21 -79.27
N ASN A 23 -139.06 -126.43 -80.13
CA ASN A 23 -138.58 -125.10 -80.52
C ASN A 23 -138.52 -124.12 -79.34
N LEU A 24 -139.43 -124.23 -78.37
CA LEU A 24 -139.40 -123.40 -77.17
C LEU A 24 -138.20 -123.74 -76.27
N LEU A 25 -137.89 -125.03 -76.10
CA LEU A 25 -136.73 -125.47 -75.32
C LEU A 25 -135.39 -125.10 -75.97
N GLU A 26 -135.31 -125.07 -77.30
CA GLU A 26 -134.12 -124.54 -77.99
C GLU A 26 -133.96 -123.03 -77.82
N GLY A 27 -135.07 -122.28 -77.79
CA GLY A 27 -135.09 -120.85 -77.48
C GLY A 27 -134.56 -120.56 -76.07
N ASP A 28 -135.07 -121.29 -75.07
CA ASP A 28 -134.62 -121.15 -73.68
C ASP A 28 -133.14 -121.54 -73.50
N ARG A 29 -132.70 -122.65 -74.10
CA ARG A 29 -131.28 -123.05 -74.07
C ARG A 29 -130.37 -121.98 -74.66
N LYS A 30 -130.79 -121.31 -75.74
CA LYS A 30 -130.02 -120.24 -76.37
C LYS A 30 -129.97 -118.98 -75.49
N ALA A 31 -131.10 -118.59 -74.89
CA ALA A 31 -131.16 -117.46 -73.96
C ALA A 31 -130.27 -117.67 -72.72
N TYR A 32 -130.24 -118.87 -72.14
CA TYR A 32 -129.36 -119.18 -71.01
C TYR A 32 -127.88 -119.13 -71.39
N PHE A 33 -127.51 -119.60 -72.59
CA PHE A 33 -126.13 -119.53 -73.05
C PHE A 33 -125.69 -118.08 -73.31
N GLU A 34 -126.53 -117.27 -73.93
CA GLU A 34 -126.26 -115.85 -74.16
C GLU A 34 -126.15 -115.06 -72.84
N ALA A 35 -127.04 -115.32 -71.87
CA ALA A 35 -126.98 -114.71 -70.53
C ALA A 35 -125.68 -115.10 -69.80
N SER A 36 -125.28 -116.37 -69.84
CA SER A 36 -124.03 -116.83 -69.22
C SER A 36 -122.79 -116.20 -69.86
N GLN A 37 -122.74 -116.11 -71.19
CA GLN A 37 -121.63 -115.45 -71.90
C GLN A 37 -121.55 -113.95 -71.58
N TRP A 38 -122.69 -113.29 -71.41
CA TRP A 38 -122.75 -111.89 -71.02
C TRP A 38 -122.22 -111.67 -69.60
N THR A 39 -122.63 -112.49 -68.62
CA THR A 39 -122.11 -112.42 -67.25
C THR A 39 -120.60 -112.70 -67.19
N ILE A 40 -120.09 -113.64 -68.00
CA ILE A 40 -118.64 -113.91 -68.07
C ILE A 40 -117.88 -112.70 -68.64
N ARG A 41 -118.43 -112.01 -69.65
CA ARG A 41 -117.83 -110.77 -70.18
C ARG A 41 -117.82 -109.66 -69.15
N GLN A 42 -118.93 -109.43 -68.46
CA GLN A 42 -119.03 -108.42 -67.40
C GLN A 42 -118.02 -108.69 -66.27
N ASN A 43 -117.90 -109.95 -65.84
CA ASN A 43 -116.91 -110.33 -64.82
C ASN A 43 -115.46 -110.09 -65.29
N LYS A 44 -115.14 -110.36 -66.56
CA LYS A 44 -113.79 -110.05 -67.09
C LYS A 44 -113.49 -108.56 -67.08
N GLU A 45 -114.46 -107.73 -67.44
CA GLU A 45 -114.31 -106.27 -67.47
C GLU A 45 -114.08 -105.70 -66.06
N THR A 46 -114.84 -106.17 -65.06
CA THR A 46 -114.63 -105.77 -63.66
C THR A 46 -113.24 -106.12 -63.12
N VAL A 47 -112.68 -107.29 -63.50
CA VAL A 47 -111.32 -107.69 -63.12
C VAL A 47 -110.26 -106.81 -63.76
N GLU A 48 -110.45 -106.35 -65.00
CA GLU A 48 -109.53 -105.40 -65.63
C GLU A 48 -109.53 -104.03 -64.95
N VAL A 49 -110.70 -103.53 -64.54
CA VAL A 49 -110.83 -102.27 -63.80
C VAL A 49 -110.06 -102.36 -62.47
N ILE A 50 -110.28 -103.41 -61.68
CA ILE A 50 -109.61 -103.58 -60.37
C ILE A 50 -108.08 -103.73 -60.53
N LYS A 51 -107.60 -104.30 -61.64
CA LYS A 51 -106.15 -104.39 -61.93
C LYS A 51 -105.55 -103.03 -62.28
N LYS A 52 -106.26 -102.18 -63.02
CA LYS A 52 -105.83 -100.80 -63.30
C LYS A 52 -105.77 -99.98 -62.02
N GLU A 53 -106.81 -100.04 -61.20
CA GLU A 53 -106.87 -99.35 -59.90
C GLU A 53 -105.74 -99.80 -58.96
N ASN A 54 -105.44 -101.10 -58.88
CA ASN A 54 -104.31 -101.59 -58.08
C ASN A 54 -102.94 -101.10 -58.59
N LYS A 55 -102.79 -100.92 -59.90
CA LYS A 55 -101.55 -100.37 -60.48
C LYS A 55 -101.42 -98.89 -60.13
N GLU A 56 -102.50 -98.12 -60.30
CA GLU A 56 -102.55 -96.69 -59.93
C GLU A 56 -102.28 -96.46 -58.44
N LEU A 57 -102.83 -97.29 -57.56
CA LEU A 57 -102.57 -97.20 -56.12
C LEU A 57 -101.11 -97.51 -55.76
N ARG A 58 -100.46 -98.47 -56.44
CA ARG A 58 -99.04 -98.76 -56.24
C ARG A 58 -98.15 -97.61 -56.71
N ASP A 59 -98.47 -97.01 -57.84
CA ASP A 59 -97.74 -95.88 -58.38
C ASP A 59 -97.89 -94.64 -57.46
N ALA A 60 -99.10 -94.39 -56.94
CA ALA A 60 -99.35 -93.34 -55.96
C ALA A 60 -98.57 -93.55 -54.65
N LEU A 61 -98.49 -94.79 -54.15
CA LEU A 61 -97.78 -95.11 -52.92
C LEU A 61 -96.26 -94.97 -53.07
N ALA A 62 -95.71 -95.31 -54.24
CA ALA A 62 -94.31 -95.06 -54.57
C ALA A 62 -93.98 -93.56 -54.64
N GLN A 63 -94.91 -92.74 -55.14
CA GLN A 63 -94.76 -91.29 -55.20
C GLN A 63 -94.77 -90.65 -53.80
N VAL A 64 -95.67 -91.07 -52.91
CA VAL A 64 -95.72 -90.61 -51.52
C VAL A 64 -94.46 -91.00 -50.74
N GLN A 65 -93.92 -92.20 -50.95
CA GLN A 65 -92.64 -92.59 -50.32
C GLN A 65 -91.46 -91.75 -50.81
N LYS A 66 -91.44 -91.39 -52.10
CA LYS A 66 -90.42 -90.51 -52.69
C LYS A 66 -90.52 -89.07 -52.19
N GLU A 67 -91.73 -88.55 -51.97
CA GLU A 67 -91.96 -87.24 -51.37
C GLU A 67 -91.61 -87.23 -49.87
N LYS A 68 -91.88 -88.32 -49.13
CA LYS A 68 -91.47 -88.45 -47.72
C LYS A 68 -89.94 -88.51 -47.56
N ALA A 69 -89.23 -89.10 -48.51
CA ALA A 69 -87.76 -89.07 -48.56
C ALA A 69 -87.19 -87.67 -48.93
N ARG A 70 -87.92 -86.85 -49.68
CA ARG A 70 -87.56 -85.44 -49.96
C ARG A 70 -87.95 -84.47 -48.85
N GLY A 71 -89.02 -84.76 -48.09
CA GLY A 71 -89.45 -84.00 -46.92
C GLY A 71 -88.59 -84.22 -45.67
N ALA A 72 -87.66 -85.19 -45.70
CA ALA A 72 -86.66 -85.42 -44.65
C ALA A 72 -85.39 -84.54 -44.81
N SER A 73 -85.46 -83.41 -45.54
CA SER A 73 -84.37 -82.42 -45.64
C SER A 73 -84.43 -81.32 -44.56
N GLY A 74 -85.15 -81.54 -43.46
CA GLY A 74 -85.13 -80.67 -42.29
C GLY A 74 -83.73 -80.46 -41.68
N GLY A 75 -82.75 -81.31 -42.00
CA GLY A 75 -81.35 -81.15 -41.62
C GLY A 75 -80.54 -80.12 -42.44
N SER A 76 -80.96 -79.79 -43.67
CA SER A 76 -80.20 -78.86 -44.53
C SER A 76 -80.51 -77.40 -44.22
N ILE A 77 -81.80 -77.08 -44.00
CA ILE A 77 -82.26 -75.73 -43.65
C ILE A 77 -81.84 -75.36 -42.23
N THR A 78 -81.87 -76.32 -41.29
CA THR A 78 -81.41 -76.11 -39.91
C THR A 78 -79.90 -75.86 -39.84
N ALA A 79 -79.09 -76.60 -40.60
CA ALA A 79 -77.66 -76.38 -40.68
C ALA A 79 -77.28 -75.02 -41.31
N GLU A 80 -78.04 -74.52 -42.29
CA GLU A 80 -77.85 -73.18 -42.85
C GLU A 80 -78.27 -72.08 -41.88
N ILE A 81 -79.37 -72.26 -41.16
CA ILE A 81 -79.81 -71.35 -40.08
C ILE A 81 -78.74 -71.29 -38.97
N GLU A 82 -78.17 -72.42 -38.56
CA GLU A 82 -77.09 -72.45 -37.57
C GLU A 82 -75.83 -71.74 -38.07
N LYS A 83 -75.46 -71.90 -39.35
CA LYS A 83 -74.32 -71.15 -39.95
C LYS A 83 -74.57 -69.64 -39.94
N VAL A 84 -75.77 -69.20 -40.32
CA VAL A 84 -76.13 -67.76 -40.32
C VAL A 84 -76.22 -67.23 -38.89
N GLN A 85 -76.76 -67.99 -37.94
CA GLN A 85 -76.77 -67.62 -36.52
C GLN A 85 -75.35 -67.51 -35.96
N ASN A 86 -74.46 -68.43 -36.31
CA ASN A 86 -73.04 -68.36 -35.96
C ASN A 86 -72.36 -67.14 -36.60
N GLN A 87 -72.67 -66.80 -37.85
CA GLN A 87 -72.19 -65.58 -38.50
C GLN A 87 -72.73 -64.31 -37.82
N ILE A 88 -74.01 -64.27 -37.45
CA ILE A 88 -74.61 -63.15 -36.71
C ILE A 88 -73.97 -63.03 -35.33
N SER A 89 -73.73 -64.14 -34.63
CA SER A 89 -73.09 -64.12 -33.31
C SER A 89 -71.65 -63.62 -33.40
N THR A 90 -70.89 -64.05 -34.41
CA THR A 90 -69.51 -63.59 -34.64
C THR A 90 -69.46 -62.13 -35.08
N LEU A 91 -70.39 -61.67 -35.91
CA LEU A 91 -70.53 -60.26 -36.29
C LEU A 91 -70.95 -59.39 -35.10
N ARG A 92 -71.87 -59.85 -34.25
CA ARG A 92 -72.24 -59.15 -33.01
C ARG A 92 -71.08 -59.09 -32.04
N ARG A 93 -70.30 -60.16 -31.91
CA ARG A 93 -69.09 -60.18 -31.08
C ARG A 93 -68.07 -59.17 -31.60
N LYS A 94 -67.77 -59.19 -32.90
CA LYS A 94 -66.90 -58.19 -33.56
C LYS A 94 -67.41 -56.76 -33.41
N TYR A 95 -68.72 -56.54 -33.53
CA TYR A 95 -69.32 -55.22 -33.33
C TYR A 95 -69.17 -54.76 -31.88
N ASN A 96 -69.43 -55.63 -30.91
CA ASN A 96 -69.26 -55.31 -29.49
C ASN A 96 -67.78 -55.08 -29.13
N GLU A 97 -66.87 -55.88 -29.67
CA GLU A 97 -65.42 -55.70 -29.55
C GLU A 97 -65.00 -54.33 -30.12
N MET A 98 -65.43 -54.00 -31.34
CA MET A 98 -65.14 -52.70 -31.98
C MET A 98 -65.79 -51.52 -31.25
N LYS A 99 -67.01 -51.69 -30.75
CA LYS A 99 -67.71 -50.67 -29.94
C LYS A 99 -66.99 -50.44 -28.62
N HIS A 100 -66.52 -51.50 -27.96
CA HIS A 100 -65.73 -51.39 -26.74
C HIS A 100 -64.39 -50.72 -27.01
N ALA A 101 -63.66 -51.15 -28.04
CA ALA A 101 -62.39 -50.53 -28.45
C ALA A 101 -62.57 -49.04 -28.82
N ASN A 102 -63.65 -48.68 -29.50
CA ASN A 102 -63.94 -47.28 -29.83
C ASN A 102 -64.29 -46.46 -28.57
N ASN A 103 -65.04 -47.04 -27.62
CA ASN A 103 -65.34 -46.38 -26.35
C ASN A 103 -64.08 -46.19 -25.48
N VAL A 104 -63.18 -47.19 -25.46
CA VAL A 104 -61.87 -47.07 -24.78
C VAL A 104 -61.05 -45.97 -25.42
N LYS A 105 -60.90 -45.97 -26.75
CA LYS A 105 -60.18 -44.90 -27.47
C LYS A 105 -60.79 -43.52 -27.29
N ALA A 106 -62.13 -43.41 -27.24
CA ALA A 106 -62.80 -42.14 -26.98
C ALA A 106 -62.49 -41.61 -25.57
N LYS A 107 -62.46 -42.49 -24.55
CA LYS A 107 -62.05 -42.13 -23.19
C LYS A 107 -60.57 -41.75 -23.12
N GLU A 108 -59.70 -42.48 -23.82
CA GLU A 108 -58.27 -42.14 -23.92
C GLU A 108 -58.05 -40.78 -24.60
N LEU A 109 -58.79 -40.51 -25.68
CA LEU A 109 -58.74 -39.22 -26.40
C LEU A 109 -59.21 -38.09 -25.50
N GLN A 110 -60.31 -38.29 -24.75
CA GLN A 110 -60.78 -37.30 -23.78
C GLN A 110 -59.74 -37.06 -22.68
N ALA A 111 -59.15 -38.11 -22.10
CA ALA A 111 -58.09 -37.96 -21.11
C ALA A 111 -56.87 -37.20 -21.68
N LYS A 112 -56.51 -37.44 -22.94
CA LYS A 112 -55.43 -36.72 -23.62
C LYS A 112 -55.80 -35.27 -23.94
N GLN A 113 -57.06 -34.98 -24.24
CA GLN A 113 -57.55 -33.60 -24.39
C GLN A 113 -57.51 -32.85 -23.06
N ASP A 114 -57.90 -33.50 -21.96
CA ASP A 114 -57.84 -32.91 -20.62
C ASP A 114 -56.37 -32.63 -20.22
N GLU A 115 -55.46 -33.59 -20.43
CA GLU A 115 -54.01 -33.39 -20.22
C GLU A 115 -53.45 -32.22 -21.07
N LEU A 116 -53.88 -32.12 -22.32
CA LEU A 116 -53.45 -31.05 -23.22
C LEU A 116 -53.98 -29.71 -22.72
N HIS A 117 -55.24 -29.64 -22.30
CA HIS A 117 -55.83 -28.42 -21.75
C HIS A 117 -55.13 -27.96 -20.46
N ASP A 118 -54.80 -28.90 -19.56
CA ASP A 118 -54.04 -28.61 -18.34
C ASP A 118 -52.63 -28.08 -18.69
N SER A 119 -51.97 -28.67 -19.70
CA SER A 119 -50.66 -28.20 -20.16
C SER A 119 -50.71 -26.80 -20.78
N GLU A 120 -51.75 -26.49 -21.57
CA GLU A 120 -51.99 -25.17 -22.14
C GLU A 120 -52.28 -24.13 -21.04
N ALA A 121 -53.06 -24.50 -20.02
CA ALA A 121 -53.34 -23.64 -18.88
C ALA A 121 -52.07 -23.29 -18.09
N ILE A 122 -51.16 -24.25 -17.92
CA ILE A 122 -49.85 -24.02 -17.29
C ILE A 122 -49.00 -23.08 -18.14
N VAL A 123 -48.92 -23.29 -19.46
CA VAL A 123 -48.15 -22.43 -20.37
C VAL A 123 -48.68 -20.99 -20.35
N VAL A 124 -50.00 -20.81 -20.45
CA VAL A 124 -50.63 -19.48 -20.37
C VAL A 124 -50.41 -18.84 -19.00
N GLY A 125 -50.38 -19.62 -17.91
CA GLY A 125 -50.03 -19.15 -16.57
C GLY A 125 -48.60 -18.59 -16.52
N VAL A 126 -47.63 -19.35 -17.05
CA VAL A 126 -46.22 -18.93 -17.10
C VAL A 126 -46.03 -17.71 -17.98
N GLU A 127 -46.67 -17.63 -19.15
CA GLU A 127 -46.61 -16.45 -20.03
C GLU A 127 -47.18 -15.21 -19.34
N LYS A 128 -48.28 -15.35 -18.60
CA LYS A 128 -48.84 -14.26 -17.79
C LYS A 128 -47.91 -13.87 -16.64
N ASP A 129 -47.23 -14.79 -15.97
CA ASP A 129 -46.27 -14.49 -14.90
C ASP A 129 -44.97 -13.84 -15.42
N ILE A 130 -44.64 -14.06 -16.69
CA ILE A 130 -43.53 -13.38 -17.38
C ILE A 130 -43.97 -11.98 -17.85
N ALA A 131 -45.17 -11.86 -18.42
CA ALA A 131 -45.71 -10.60 -18.96
C ALA A 131 -46.20 -9.63 -17.87
N THR A 132 -46.79 -10.16 -16.80
CA THR A 132 -47.08 -9.39 -15.58
C THR A 132 -45.83 -9.43 -14.73
N GLU A 133 -45.17 -8.28 -14.54
CA GLU A 133 -43.94 -8.23 -13.75
C GLU A 133 -44.16 -8.78 -12.34
N ASN A 134 -43.78 -10.04 -12.14
CA ASN A 134 -43.75 -10.65 -10.82
C ASN A 134 -42.92 -9.75 -9.88
N PRO A 135 -43.41 -9.38 -8.69
CA PRO A 135 -42.66 -8.58 -7.72
C PRO A 135 -41.27 -9.16 -7.42
N ALA A 136 -41.09 -10.47 -7.55
CA ALA A 136 -39.78 -11.12 -7.49
C ALA A 136 -38.83 -10.66 -8.61
N ASN A 137 -39.28 -10.60 -9.86
CA ASN A 137 -38.46 -10.16 -11.00
C ASN A 137 -38.07 -8.69 -10.90
N ARG A 138 -38.95 -7.83 -10.38
CA ARG A 138 -38.60 -6.42 -10.07
C ARG A 138 -37.51 -6.35 -9.01
N LYS A 139 -37.62 -7.17 -7.96
CA LYS A 139 -36.61 -7.23 -6.89
C LYS A 139 -35.27 -7.75 -7.40
N VAL A 140 -35.26 -8.75 -8.28
CA VAL A 140 -34.05 -9.25 -8.95
C VAL A 140 -33.38 -8.13 -9.73
N ARG A 141 -34.09 -7.42 -10.62
CA ARG A 141 -33.53 -6.27 -11.36
C ARG A 141 -32.99 -5.17 -10.46
N GLN A 142 -33.68 -4.88 -9.35
CA GLN A 142 -33.18 -3.89 -8.38
C GLN A 142 -31.90 -4.35 -7.68
N LEU A 143 -31.78 -5.63 -7.36
CA LEU A 143 -30.59 -6.21 -6.76
C LEU A 143 -29.43 -6.25 -7.77
N GLU A 144 -29.70 -6.58 -9.03
CA GLU A 144 -28.73 -6.52 -10.13
C GLU A 144 -28.19 -5.10 -10.32
N ASN A 145 -29.06 -4.09 -10.43
CA ASN A 145 -28.64 -2.69 -10.54
C ASN A 145 -27.84 -2.23 -9.30
N LYS A 146 -28.22 -2.68 -8.11
CA LYS A 146 -27.46 -2.39 -6.89
C LYS A 146 -26.08 -3.05 -6.94
N LEU A 147 -26.00 -4.30 -7.39
CA LEU A 147 -24.75 -5.04 -7.52
C LEU A 147 -23.83 -4.37 -8.55
N GLU A 148 -24.32 -4.03 -9.72
CA GLU A 148 -23.58 -3.30 -10.74
C GLU A 148 -23.05 -1.97 -10.20
N LYS A 149 -23.89 -1.22 -9.48
CA LYS A 149 -23.47 0.03 -8.84
C LYS A 149 -22.37 -0.18 -7.79
N GLN A 150 -22.42 -1.25 -7.00
CA GLN A 150 -21.34 -1.58 -6.06
C GLN A 150 -20.07 -2.05 -6.80
N ASN A 151 -20.20 -2.80 -7.89
CA ASN A 151 -19.07 -3.22 -8.71
C ASN A 151 -18.37 -2.03 -9.34
N LEU A 152 -19.10 -1.06 -9.90
CA LEU A 152 -18.52 0.19 -10.42
C LEU A 152 -17.78 0.95 -9.32
N LYS A 153 -18.37 1.12 -8.13
CA LYS A 153 -17.69 1.75 -6.99
C LYS A 153 -16.44 0.99 -6.54
N CYS A 154 -16.47 -0.34 -6.57
CA CYS A 154 -15.33 -1.17 -6.22
C CYS A 154 -14.20 -1.00 -7.24
N GLN A 155 -14.54 -0.99 -8.54
CA GLN A 155 -13.60 -0.72 -9.62
C GLN A 155 -13.00 0.69 -9.51
N GLU A 156 -13.80 1.72 -9.27
CA GLU A 156 -13.34 3.09 -8.99
C GLU A 156 -12.39 3.11 -7.79
N GLY A 157 -12.76 2.44 -6.70
CA GLY A 157 -11.91 2.28 -5.52
C GLY A 157 -10.58 1.59 -5.82
N MET A 158 -10.58 0.56 -6.67
CA MET A 158 -9.36 -0.11 -7.14
C MET A 158 -8.51 0.81 -8.01
N MET A 159 -9.12 1.63 -8.88
CA MET A 159 -8.40 2.60 -9.70
C MET A 159 -7.73 3.66 -8.83
N PHE A 160 -8.45 4.22 -7.84
CA PHE A 160 -7.85 5.15 -6.87
C PHE A 160 -6.72 4.50 -6.09
N LYS A 161 -6.93 3.27 -5.59
CA LYS A 161 -5.88 2.52 -4.88
C LYS A 161 -4.61 2.39 -5.74
N LYS A 162 -4.74 1.96 -7.00
CA LYS A 162 -3.59 1.87 -7.93
C LYS A 162 -2.89 3.21 -8.10
N THR A 163 -3.64 4.30 -8.28
CA THR A 163 -3.02 5.64 -8.40
C THR A 163 -2.27 6.05 -7.14
N TYR A 164 -2.83 5.80 -5.94
CA TYR A 164 -2.15 6.10 -4.69
C TYR A 164 -0.93 5.21 -4.47
N GLU A 165 -0.98 3.94 -4.87
CA GLU A 165 0.18 3.04 -4.85
C GLU A 165 1.31 3.55 -5.74
N THR A 166 1.01 4.01 -6.96
CA THR A 166 2.00 4.61 -7.85
C THR A 166 2.59 5.89 -7.26
N ILE A 167 1.75 6.79 -6.70
CA ILE A 167 2.22 8.00 -6.04
C ILE A 167 3.13 7.65 -4.85
N LEU A 168 2.74 6.66 -4.05
CA LEU A 168 3.51 6.22 -2.89
C LEU A 168 4.85 5.59 -3.30
N GLN A 169 4.89 4.81 -4.38
CA GLN A 169 6.13 4.28 -4.94
C GLN A 169 7.06 5.42 -5.40
N ARG A 170 6.52 6.41 -6.12
CA ARG A 170 7.29 7.57 -6.57
C ARG A 170 7.85 8.36 -5.38
N LEU A 171 7.03 8.63 -4.37
CA LEU A 171 7.47 9.34 -3.16
C LEU A 171 8.56 8.59 -2.39
N LYS A 172 8.51 7.25 -2.37
CA LYS A 172 9.58 6.44 -1.77
C LYS A 172 10.90 6.55 -2.54
N VAL A 173 10.84 6.55 -3.87
CA VAL A 173 12.04 6.75 -4.71
C VAL A 173 12.59 8.16 -4.51
N GLU A 174 11.72 9.18 -4.55
CA GLU A 174 12.11 10.57 -4.32
C GLU A 174 12.72 10.79 -2.94
N GLN A 175 12.20 10.13 -1.90
CA GLN A 175 12.80 10.16 -0.57
C GLN A 175 14.24 9.63 -0.58
N LEU A 176 14.50 8.50 -1.24
CA LEU A 176 15.85 7.93 -1.34
C LEU A 176 16.79 8.83 -2.16
N GLU A 177 16.28 9.46 -3.22
CA GLU A 177 17.03 10.44 -4.02
C GLU A 177 17.41 11.67 -3.19
N LEU A 178 16.47 12.21 -2.41
CA LEU A 178 16.72 13.34 -1.50
C LEU A 178 17.73 12.98 -0.41
N GLU A 179 17.66 11.78 0.17
CA GLU A 179 18.66 11.30 1.12
C GLU A 179 20.06 11.21 0.49
N ASN A 180 20.16 10.80 -0.77
CA ASN A 180 21.43 10.78 -1.49
C ASN A 180 21.95 12.20 -1.78
N GLN A 181 21.08 13.13 -2.18
CA GLN A 181 21.46 14.53 -2.39
C GLN A 181 21.94 15.19 -1.09
N ILE A 182 21.28 14.92 0.03
CA ILE A 182 21.71 15.38 1.36
C ILE A 182 23.09 14.83 1.70
N LYS A 183 23.33 13.52 1.52
CA LYS A 183 24.65 12.92 1.77
C LYS A 183 25.77 13.51 0.92
N VAL A 184 25.49 13.86 -0.34
CA VAL A 184 26.46 14.54 -1.21
C VAL A 184 26.74 15.94 -0.69
N ALA A 185 25.70 16.71 -0.38
CA ALA A 185 25.84 18.06 0.17
C ALA A 185 26.57 18.07 1.53
N GLU A 186 26.32 17.09 2.40
CA GLU A 186 27.02 16.91 3.67
C GLU A 186 28.51 16.65 3.47
N LYS A 187 28.88 15.81 2.50
CA LYS A 187 30.30 15.56 2.16
C LYS A 187 30.98 16.81 1.62
N ASP A 188 30.32 17.54 0.72
CA ASP A 188 30.85 18.78 0.17
C ASP A 188 31.01 19.85 1.27
N PHE A 189 30.06 19.93 2.20
CA PHE A 189 30.14 20.81 3.35
C PHE A 189 31.30 20.44 4.29
N GLN A 190 31.49 19.15 4.58
CA GLN A 190 32.62 18.67 5.39
C GLN A 190 33.96 19.01 4.74
N LEU A 191 34.11 18.73 3.44
CA LEU A 191 35.31 19.06 2.70
C LEU A 191 35.59 20.57 2.73
N ARG A 192 34.56 21.40 2.53
CA ARG A 192 34.73 22.86 2.57
C ARG A 192 35.03 23.37 3.98
N SER A 193 34.49 22.74 5.02
CA SER A 193 34.80 23.02 6.41
C SER A 193 36.26 22.71 6.73
N GLU A 194 36.77 21.56 6.26
CA GLU A 194 38.18 21.18 6.41
C GLU A 194 39.10 22.15 5.67
N GLN A 195 38.76 22.51 4.43
CA GLN A 195 39.49 23.51 3.64
C GLN A 195 39.51 24.88 4.33
N ASN A 196 38.37 25.35 4.86
CA ASN A 196 38.31 26.58 5.63
C ASN A 196 39.19 26.50 6.89
N GLY A 197 39.14 25.38 7.62
CA GLY A 197 40.03 25.15 8.76
C GLY A 197 41.50 25.25 8.39
N SER A 198 41.90 24.63 7.26
CA SER A 198 43.27 24.73 6.75
C SER A 198 43.65 26.15 6.34
N LEU A 199 42.73 26.90 5.70
CA LEU A 199 42.95 28.29 5.32
C LEU A 199 43.08 29.20 6.55
N GLU A 200 42.33 28.96 7.62
CA GLU A 200 42.48 29.72 8.86
C GLU A 200 43.85 29.48 9.51
N VAL A 201 44.35 28.24 9.50
CA VAL A 201 45.71 27.93 9.99
C VAL A 201 46.74 28.68 9.17
N MET A 202 46.65 28.61 7.84
CA MET A 202 47.54 29.35 6.94
C MET A 202 47.46 30.87 7.16
N MET A 203 46.26 31.41 7.40
CA MET A 203 46.07 32.83 7.73
C MET A 203 46.75 33.20 9.06
N ARG A 204 46.65 32.35 10.09
CA ARG A 204 47.33 32.56 11.38
C ARG A 204 48.85 32.53 11.20
N ASP A 205 49.36 31.59 10.41
CA ASP A 205 50.80 31.48 10.11
C ASP A 205 51.31 32.72 9.34
N ALA A 206 50.58 33.14 8.29
CA ALA A 206 50.92 34.35 7.53
C ALA A 206 50.85 35.62 8.40
N ALA A 207 49.90 35.72 9.33
CA ALA A 207 49.81 36.83 10.28
C ALA A 207 50.99 36.83 11.27
N PHE A 208 51.39 35.66 11.76
CA PHE A 208 52.56 35.49 12.61
C PHE A 208 53.85 35.90 11.90
N GLU A 209 54.05 35.42 10.66
CA GLU A 209 55.22 35.79 9.85
C GLU A 209 55.28 37.29 9.55
N LYS A 210 54.13 37.91 9.26
CA LYS A 210 54.03 39.36 9.07
C LYS A 210 54.40 40.13 10.34
N GLU A 211 53.91 39.72 11.51
CA GLU A 211 54.25 40.38 12.77
C GLU A 211 55.72 40.21 13.13
N LYS A 212 56.29 39.02 12.87
CA LYS A 212 57.72 38.77 13.03
C LYS A 212 58.55 39.69 12.12
N ALA A 213 58.22 39.77 10.84
CA ALA A 213 58.91 40.64 9.89
C ALA A 213 58.80 42.13 10.29
N LYS A 214 57.64 42.54 10.81
CA LYS A 214 57.44 43.90 11.32
C LYS A 214 58.28 44.18 12.57
N SER A 215 58.32 43.24 13.51
CA SER A 215 59.17 43.32 14.70
C SER A 215 60.66 43.39 14.32
N ASP A 216 61.11 42.56 13.39
CA ASP A 216 62.48 42.58 12.88
C ASP A 216 62.83 43.92 12.21
N LEU A 217 61.89 44.48 11.43
CA LEU A 217 62.03 45.80 10.83
C LEU A 217 62.11 46.92 11.86
N ASP A 218 61.28 46.89 12.90
CA ASP A 218 61.30 47.89 13.98
C ASP A 218 62.58 47.78 14.82
N ASN A 219 63.05 46.57 15.10
CA ASN A 219 64.35 46.33 15.72
C ASN A 219 65.51 46.86 14.87
N ALA A 220 65.48 46.63 13.55
CA ALA A 220 66.49 47.15 12.64
C ALA A 220 66.47 48.68 12.58
N LYS A 221 65.27 49.30 12.54
CA LYS A 221 65.12 50.76 12.62
C LYS A 221 65.68 51.32 13.92
N ALA A 222 65.34 50.71 15.07
CA ALA A 222 65.82 51.14 16.38
C ALA A 222 67.36 51.09 16.47
N LYS A 223 67.97 50.00 15.98
CA LYS A 223 69.43 49.88 15.88
C LYS A 223 70.02 50.99 15.01
N LEU A 224 69.42 51.26 13.85
CA LEU A 224 69.91 52.28 12.92
C LEU A 224 69.74 53.70 13.47
N THR A 225 68.65 54.00 14.19
CA THR A 225 68.48 55.29 14.87
C THR A 225 69.48 55.46 16.00
N HIS A 226 69.74 54.39 16.76
CA HIS A 226 70.73 54.41 17.83
C HIS A 226 72.15 54.64 17.28
N GLU A 227 72.53 53.94 16.22
CA GLU A 227 73.82 54.17 15.54
C GLU A 227 73.93 55.60 14.98
N ARG A 228 72.85 56.15 14.41
CA ARG A 228 72.84 57.54 13.95
C ARG A 228 73.02 58.52 15.10
N GLU A 229 72.39 58.27 16.25
CA GLU A 229 72.53 59.10 17.44
C GLU A 229 73.95 59.04 18.00
N ILE A 230 74.55 57.85 18.07
CA ILE A 230 75.96 57.66 18.47
C ILE A 230 76.87 58.44 17.52
N ARG A 231 76.76 58.23 16.19
CA ARG A 231 77.58 58.96 15.21
C ARG A 231 77.38 60.48 15.32
N ARG A 232 76.15 60.95 15.59
CA ARG A 232 75.88 62.39 15.79
C ARG A 232 76.56 62.92 17.05
N LYS A 233 76.56 62.17 18.14
CA LYS A 233 77.28 62.52 19.39
C LYS A 233 78.79 62.55 19.14
N GLU A 234 79.34 61.53 18.50
CA GLU A 234 80.77 61.46 18.14
C GLU A 234 81.21 62.63 17.25
N LEU A 235 80.40 62.98 16.24
CA LEU A 235 80.66 64.14 15.38
C LEU A 235 80.59 65.45 16.17
N ALA A 236 79.57 65.64 17.02
CA ALA A 236 79.44 66.83 17.85
C ALA A 236 80.59 66.98 18.85
N ASP A 237 81.05 65.88 19.45
CA ASP A 237 82.20 65.89 20.36
C ASP A 237 83.49 66.19 19.60
N ARG A 238 83.64 65.67 18.36
CA ARG A 238 84.78 66.00 17.49
C ARG A 238 84.75 67.45 17.02
N GLU A 239 83.59 68.01 16.70
CA GLU A 239 83.40 69.43 16.39
C GLU A 239 83.80 70.32 17.57
N LYS A 240 83.33 70.01 18.80
CA LYS A 240 83.72 70.73 20.02
C LYS A 240 85.22 70.68 20.28
N LEU A 241 85.86 69.52 20.06
CA LEU A 241 87.31 69.38 20.20
C LEU A 241 88.07 70.22 19.17
N MET A 242 87.58 70.29 17.93
CA MET A 242 88.15 71.14 16.89
C MET A 242 87.95 72.63 17.23
N GLU A 243 86.76 73.04 17.66
CA GLU A 243 86.48 74.41 18.08
C GLU A 243 87.32 74.82 19.30
N ALA A 244 87.54 73.92 20.26
CA ALA A 244 88.44 74.16 21.38
C ALA A 244 89.89 74.34 20.89
N ARG A 245 90.35 73.53 19.93
CA ARG A 245 91.67 73.70 19.32
C ARG A 245 91.80 75.01 18.55
N THR A 246 90.80 75.42 17.77
CA THR A 246 90.85 76.70 17.05
C THR A 246 90.89 77.87 18.03
N LYS A 247 90.06 77.88 19.08
CA LYS A 247 90.09 78.92 20.13
C LYS A 247 91.43 78.99 20.87
N VAL A 248 92.05 77.84 21.15
CA VAL A 248 93.39 77.82 21.75
C VAL A 248 94.43 78.38 20.79
N ASN A 249 94.38 78.00 19.51
CA ASN A 249 95.28 78.53 18.48
C ASN A 249 95.08 80.04 18.29
N GLU A 250 93.83 80.53 18.22
CA GLU A 250 93.49 81.96 18.16
C GLU A 250 94.06 82.70 19.37
N LYS A 251 93.88 82.20 20.59
CA LYS A 251 94.49 82.80 21.80
C LYS A 251 96.01 82.77 21.79
N VAL A 252 96.63 81.76 21.18
CA VAL A 252 98.09 81.72 21.01
C VAL A 252 98.52 82.78 20.00
N GLU A 253 97.82 82.92 18.87
CA GLU A 253 98.07 83.96 17.88
C GLU A 253 97.85 85.37 18.44
N GLU A 254 96.78 85.60 19.19
CA GLU A 254 96.51 86.87 19.88
C GLU A 254 97.62 87.19 20.89
N ARG A 255 98.06 86.22 21.69
CA ARG A 255 99.20 86.41 22.60
C ARG A 255 100.50 86.68 21.85
N LEU A 256 100.69 86.08 20.68
CA LEU A 256 101.84 86.35 19.82
C LEU A 256 101.77 87.76 19.23
N ARG A 257 100.59 88.20 18.76
CA ARG A 257 100.35 89.58 18.30
C ARG A 257 100.56 90.58 19.44
N GLN A 258 99.99 90.35 20.61
CA GLN A 258 100.19 91.18 21.80
C GLN A 258 101.65 91.20 22.25
N ARG A 259 102.38 90.09 22.16
CA ARG A 259 103.83 90.08 22.43
C ARG A 259 104.63 90.84 21.37
N GLN A 260 104.21 90.80 20.11
CA GLN A 260 104.84 91.59 19.04
C GLN A 260 104.52 93.08 19.20
N GLU A 261 103.30 93.42 19.58
CA GLU A 261 102.85 94.78 19.90
C GLU A 261 103.55 95.30 21.15
N LEU A 262 103.61 94.52 22.23
CA LEU A 262 104.40 94.84 23.43
C LEU A 262 105.91 94.81 23.18
N GLN A 263 106.44 94.06 22.21
CA GLN A 263 107.86 94.19 21.81
C GLN A 263 108.10 95.46 21.00
N MET A 264 107.12 95.90 20.21
CA MET A 264 107.16 97.21 19.53
C MET A 264 106.96 98.37 20.52
N GLU A 265 106.17 98.17 21.58
CA GLU A 265 105.92 99.15 22.63
C GLU A 265 107.02 99.16 23.70
N ALA A 266 107.58 98.00 24.08
CA ALA A 266 108.74 97.87 24.98
C ALA A 266 110.09 98.15 24.30
N ALA A 267 110.10 98.42 22.99
CA ALA A 267 111.20 99.14 22.35
C ALA A 267 111.17 100.65 22.65
N GLY A 268 110.15 101.13 23.39
CA GLY A 268 110.09 102.44 24.04
C GLY A 268 109.99 102.29 25.55
N ASP A 269 111.01 102.80 26.25
CA ASP A 269 111.15 103.04 27.69
C ASP A 269 110.19 102.37 28.70
N LEU A 270 110.77 101.54 29.56
CA LEU A 270 110.18 101.08 30.82
C LEU A 270 109.85 102.28 31.73
N SER A 271 108.57 102.54 31.95
CA SER A 271 108.07 103.45 32.98
C SER A 271 107.71 102.70 34.27
N ALA A 272 107.78 103.42 35.38
CA ALA A 272 107.48 103.02 36.77
C ALA A 272 106.05 102.49 37.01
N GLU A 273 105.20 102.44 35.98
CA GLU A 273 103.85 101.85 36.04
C GLU A 273 103.86 100.32 36.15
N GLN A 274 104.97 99.64 35.83
CA GLN A 274 105.10 98.19 35.95
C GLN A 274 105.12 97.70 37.41
N GLU A 275 105.57 98.55 38.35
CA GLU A 275 105.54 98.24 39.79
C GLU A 275 104.12 98.37 40.38
N ALA A 276 103.26 99.18 39.77
CA ALA A 276 101.85 99.29 40.11
C ALA A 276 101.02 98.11 39.57
N GLN A 277 101.39 97.55 38.41
CA GLN A 277 100.75 96.36 37.83
C GLN A 277 101.02 95.09 38.67
N LEU A 278 102.23 94.92 39.22
CA LEU A 278 102.55 93.82 40.14
C LEU A 278 101.76 93.90 41.46
N LYS A 279 101.50 95.12 41.98
CA LYS A 279 100.59 95.32 43.12
C LYS A 279 99.13 95.06 42.73
N ALA A 280 98.71 95.44 41.53
CA ALA A 280 97.37 95.14 41.02
C ALA A 280 97.16 93.63 40.83
N ASP A 281 98.17 92.90 40.38
CA ASP A 281 98.09 91.44 40.20
C ASP A 281 98.12 90.70 41.54
N LEU A 282 98.89 91.17 42.54
CA LEU A 282 98.78 90.69 43.92
C LEU A 282 97.38 90.95 44.53
N THR A 283 96.76 92.10 44.23
CA THR A 283 95.38 92.36 44.67
C THR A 283 94.37 91.48 43.91
N LYS A 284 94.60 91.15 42.64
CA LYS A 284 93.76 90.20 41.88
C LYS A 284 93.89 88.78 42.42
N GLU A 285 95.09 88.37 42.85
CA GLU A 285 95.32 87.07 43.46
C GLU A 285 94.65 86.98 44.84
N GLN A 286 94.69 88.04 45.65
CA GLN A 286 93.92 88.15 46.89
C GLN A 286 92.41 88.17 46.66
N ILE A 287 91.93 88.80 45.58
CA ILE A 287 90.51 88.76 45.18
C ILE A 287 90.13 87.35 44.72
N GLN A 288 91.00 86.65 43.97
CA GLN A 288 90.77 85.26 43.58
C GLN A 288 90.73 84.31 44.77
N GLN A 289 91.60 84.50 45.77
CA GLN A 289 91.52 83.76 47.03
C GLN A 289 90.20 84.02 47.76
N LYS A 290 89.77 85.28 47.90
CA LYS A 290 88.47 85.61 48.49
C LYS A 290 87.29 85.05 47.70
N MET A 291 87.35 85.02 46.37
CA MET A 291 86.33 84.39 45.52
C MET A 291 86.36 82.86 45.64
N SER A 292 87.53 82.26 45.92
CA SER A 292 87.64 80.83 46.18
C SER A 292 87.10 80.47 47.56
N GLU A 293 87.34 81.30 48.58
CA GLU A 293 86.74 81.19 49.91
C GLU A 293 85.22 81.39 49.85
N GLN A 294 84.73 82.36 49.07
CA GLN A 294 83.30 82.52 48.83
C GLN A 294 82.68 81.31 48.12
N LYS A 295 83.39 80.67 47.19
CA LYS A 295 82.91 79.43 46.56
C LYS A 295 82.91 78.24 47.51
N ILE A 296 83.87 78.18 48.44
CA ILE A 296 83.89 77.18 49.50
C ILE A 296 82.72 77.43 50.46
N MET A 297 82.50 78.68 50.87
CA MET A 297 81.34 79.07 51.68
C MET A 297 80.01 78.80 50.98
N GLU A 298 79.88 79.10 49.69
CA GLU A 298 78.67 78.75 48.93
C GLU A 298 78.49 77.23 48.79
N ALA A 299 79.58 76.46 48.75
CA ALA A 299 79.52 75.00 48.75
C ALA A 299 79.14 74.46 50.14
N GLU A 300 79.61 75.09 51.22
CA GLU A 300 79.24 74.78 52.60
C GLU A 300 77.76 75.12 52.86
N GLU A 301 77.27 76.29 52.44
CA GLU A 301 75.85 76.64 52.55
C GLU A 301 74.95 75.68 51.74
N LYS A 302 75.43 75.19 50.59
CA LYS A 302 74.72 74.16 49.82
C LYS A 302 74.76 72.82 50.55
N ALA A 303 75.89 72.46 51.15
CA ALA A 303 76.02 71.25 51.96
C ALA A 303 75.10 71.30 53.18
N GLU A 304 75.00 72.43 53.88
CA GLU A 304 74.06 72.65 54.99
C GLU A 304 72.60 72.55 54.52
N LYS A 305 72.25 73.14 53.38
CA LYS A 305 70.89 73.00 52.80
C LYS A 305 70.56 71.55 52.45
N PHE A 306 71.53 70.80 51.92
CA PHE A 306 71.35 69.36 51.68
C PHE A 306 71.25 68.60 53.00
N GLU A 307 72.05 68.92 54.01
CA GLU A 307 72.01 68.27 55.32
C GLU A 307 70.67 68.52 56.04
N GLU A 308 70.15 69.75 56.00
CA GLU A 308 68.81 70.07 56.52
C GLU A 308 67.71 69.33 55.74
N ALA A 309 67.80 69.27 54.41
CA ALA A 309 66.86 68.51 53.59
C ALA A 309 66.92 67.01 53.92
N PHE A 310 68.13 66.47 54.12
CA PHE A 310 68.32 65.09 54.56
C PHE A 310 67.78 64.85 55.97
N ARG A 311 67.94 65.79 56.90
CA ARG A 311 67.40 65.68 58.26
C ARG A 311 65.87 65.66 58.24
N ARG A 312 65.24 66.51 57.41
CA ARG A 312 63.79 66.48 57.18
C ARG A 312 63.31 65.17 56.54
N ILE A 313 64.05 64.63 55.58
CA ILE A 313 63.73 63.32 54.97
C ILE A 313 63.92 62.20 56.00
N LYS A 314 64.96 62.26 56.83
CA LYS A 314 65.25 61.30 57.91
C LYS A 314 64.13 61.29 58.95
N GLU A 315 63.65 62.47 59.34
CA GLU A 315 62.52 62.64 60.26
C GLU A 315 61.18 62.16 59.65
N ALA A 316 60.94 62.44 58.36
CA ALA A 316 59.70 62.05 57.68
C ALA A 316 59.63 60.56 57.30
N THR A 317 60.77 59.95 56.97
CA THR A 317 60.85 58.53 56.56
C THR A 317 61.21 57.58 57.70
N GLY A 318 61.79 58.09 58.80
CA GLY A 318 62.12 57.32 60.00
C GLY A 318 63.27 56.32 59.81
N VAL A 319 64.06 56.45 58.74
CA VAL A 319 65.16 55.54 58.37
C VAL A 319 66.49 56.19 58.71
N GLU A 320 67.39 55.49 59.42
CA GLU A 320 68.63 56.09 59.93
C GLU A 320 69.77 56.22 58.90
N ASP A 321 69.80 55.34 57.89
CA ASP A 321 70.87 55.20 56.89
C ASP A 321 70.44 55.75 55.51
N VAL A 322 71.31 56.55 54.88
CA VAL A 322 71.06 57.23 53.60
C VAL A 322 70.90 56.23 52.46
N ASN A 323 71.64 55.13 52.50
CA ASN A 323 71.55 54.10 51.47
C ASN A 323 70.21 53.37 51.49
N GLU A 324 69.62 53.15 52.67
CA GLU A 324 68.31 52.51 52.80
C GLU A 324 67.18 53.42 52.29
N VAL A 325 67.30 54.75 52.48
CA VAL A 325 66.37 55.72 51.88
C VAL A 325 66.45 55.66 50.36
N ILE A 326 67.65 55.62 49.78
CA ILE A 326 67.85 55.56 48.33
C ILE A 326 67.30 54.25 47.76
N GLU A 327 67.56 53.11 48.40
CA GLU A 327 67.04 51.81 47.96
C GLU A 327 65.51 51.75 48.05
N LYS A 328 64.90 52.29 49.12
CA LYS A 328 63.43 52.36 49.23
C LYS A 328 62.84 53.32 48.21
N PHE A 329 63.48 54.45 47.91
CA PHE A 329 62.98 55.41 46.92
C PHE A 329 63.06 54.85 45.49
N LEU A 330 64.20 54.24 45.13
CA LEU A 330 64.38 53.56 43.84
C LEU A 330 63.45 52.33 43.73
N GLY A 331 63.30 51.57 44.80
CA GLY A 331 62.39 50.44 44.89
C GLY A 331 60.92 50.85 44.80
N GLN A 332 60.55 52.00 45.37
CA GLN A 332 59.19 52.54 45.33
C GLN A 332 58.78 52.93 43.92
N ASP A 333 59.69 53.50 43.10
CA ASP A 333 59.39 53.78 41.70
C ASP A 333 59.18 52.49 40.90
N VAL A 334 59.99 51.45 41.13
CA VAL A 334 59.81 50.13 40.51
C VAL A 334 58.52 49.44 40.99
N GLN A 335 58.19 49.55 42.28
CA GLN A 335 56.93 49.03 42.82
C GLN A 335 55.73 49.80 42.27
N ARG A 336 55.83 51.13 42.11
CA ARG A 336 54.80 51.96 41.52
C ARG A 336 54.59 51.61 40.05
N THR A 337 55.65 51.47 39.26
CA THR A 337 55.53 51.07 37.85
C THR A 337 54.89 49.69 37.73
N ASN A 338 55.35 48.71 38.51
CA ASN A 338 54.78 47.36 38.53
C ASN A 338 53.29 47.38 38.96
N LEU A 339 52.93 48.13 40.00
CA LEU A 339 51.52 48.29 40.40
C LEU A 339 50.68 48.97 39.32
N THR A 340 51.20 50.00 38.63
CA THR A 340 50.48 50.65 37.52
C THR A 340 50.32 49.72 36.32
N GLU A 341 51.30 48.84 36.06
CA GLU A 341 51.24 47.84 35.01
C GLU A 341 50.21 46.77 35.35
N GLN A 342 50.21 46.25 36.59
CA GLN A 342 49.17 45.33 37.08
C GLN A 342 47.79 45.97 37.04
N LEU A 343 47.65 47.25 37.41
CA LEU A 343 46.37 47.96 37.35
C LEU A 343 45.89 48.10 35.89
N ARG A 344 46.82 48.40 34.96
CA ARG A 344 46.53 48.45 33.52
C ARG A 344 46.11 47.07 32.98
N ASP A 345 46.75 46.00 33.41
CA ASP A 345 46.43 44.65 32.95
C ASP A 345 45.12 44.13 33.55
N LEU A 346 44.84 44.43 34.82
CA LEU A 346 43.53 44.16 35.43
C LEU A 346 42.43 44.96 34.73
N GLN A 347 42.70 46.21 34.36
CA GLN A 347 41.75 47.04 33.62
C GLN A 347 41.47 46.46 32.22
N LYS A 348 42.51 46.07 31.46
CA LYS A 348 42.33 45.35 30.17
C LYS A 348 41.55 44.04 30.36
N ARG A 349 41.81 43.31 31.44
CA ARG A 349 41.10 42.06 31.74
C ARG A 349 39.63 42.32 32.08
N ALA A 350 39.32 43.40 32.78
CA ALA A 350 37.96 43.83 33.04
C ALA A 350 37.23 44.28 31.76
N GLU A 351 37.92 45.00 30.87
CA GLU A 351 37.40 45.41 29.56
C GLU A 351 37.10 44.20 28.67
N THR A 352 38.04 43.25 28.54
CA THR A 352 37.85 42.02 27.76
C THR A 352 36.72 41.15 28.30
N VAL A 353 36.65 40.91 29.61
CA VAL A 353 35.53 40.19 30.23
C VAL A 353 34.22 40.96 30.07
N GLY A 354 34.25 42.30 30.10
CA GLY A 354 33.10 43.15 29.81
C GLY A 354 32.61 43.00 28.37
N GLU A 355 33.51 42.98 27.40
CA GLU A 355 33.20 42.73 25.99
C GLU A 355 32.68 41.32 25.75
N GLU A 356 33.28 40.30 26.37
CA GLU A 356 32.80 38.91 26.29
C GLU A 356 31.40 38.77 26.89
N LYS A 357 31.14 39.42 28.04
CA LYS A 357 29.82 39.47 28.65
C LYS A 357 28.81 40.15 27.74
N GLU A 358 29.17 41.28 27.12
CA GLU A 358 28.26 41.99 26.22
C GLU A 358 28.03 41.20 24.93
N LYS A 359 29.05 40.57 24.35
CA LYS A 359 28.91 39.63 23.22
C LYS A 359 27.99 38.46 23.59
N ALA A 360 28.19 37.83 24.73
CA ALA A 360 27.32 36.75 25.21
C ALA A 360 25.89 37.23 25.46
N ARG A 361 25.72 38.47 25.94
CA ARG A 361 24.40 39.09 26.14
C ARG A 361 23.71 39.40 24.81
N VAL A 362 24.43 39.94 23.84
CA VAL A 362 23.93 40.16 22.49
C VAL A 362 23.58 38.85 21.82
N LEU A 363 24.39 37.79 21.94
CA LEU A 363 24.07 36.46 21.43
C LEU A 363 22.86 35.84 22.13
N LEU A 364 22.69 36.08 23.44
CA LEU A 364 21.52 35.64 24.19
C LEU A 364 20.26 36.41 23.76
N ASP A 365 20.37 37.71 23.58
CA ASP A 365 19.26 38.57 23.14
C ASP A 365 18.94 38.29 21.66
N GLU A 366 19.93 38.03 20.81
CA GLU A 366 19.75 37.52 19.47
C GLU A 366 19.09 36.15 19.51
N LEU A 367 19.47 35.21 20.37
CA LEU A 367 18.77 33.93 20.49
C LEU A 367 17.33 34.08 21.01
N LYS A 368 17.09 35.03 21.91
CA LYS A 368 15.75 35.34 22.47
C LYS A 368 14.84 36.07 21.47
N TYR A 369 15.39 37.00 20.68
CA TYR A 369 14.63 37.90 19.80
C TYR A 369 14.74 37.54 18.30
N SER A 370 15.75 36.78 17.86
CA SER A 370 15.68 35.96 16.63
C SER A 370 14.69 34.80 16.78
N GLY A 371 14.07 34.68 17.96
CA GLY A 371 12.79 34.06 18.26
C GLY A 371 11.57 34.55 17.45
N SER A 372 11.76 34.92 16.18
CA SER A 372 10.81 34.50 15.12
C SER A 372 10.66 32.96 15.08
N GLY A 373 11.56 32.23 15.76
CA GLY A 373 11.60 30.76 15.85
C GLY A 373 11.02 30.11 17.12
N ASN A 374 10.09 30.70 17.88
CA ASN A 374 9.34 29.93 18.90
C ASN A 374 8.53 28.75 18.31
N LEU A 375 8.40 28.69 16.98
CA LEU A 375 7.88 27.51 16.27
C LEU A 375 8.94 26.43 16.03
N ALA A 376 10.23 26.77 15.87
CA ALA A 376 11.26 25.79 15.50
C ALA A 376 11.70 24.94 16.70
N SER A 377 11.99 25.56 17.85
CA SER A 377 12.28 24.82 19.08
C SER A 377 11.06 24.02 19.56
N ARG A 378 9.84 24.53 19.35
CA ARG A 378 8.62 23.79 19.70
C ARG A 378 8.36 22.62 18.76
N LYS A 379 8.60 22.77 17.45
CA LYS A 379 8.53 21.66 16.49
C LYS A 379 9.56 20.57 16.78
N ILE A 380 10.77 20.94 17.20
CA ILE A 380 11.81 19.97 17.57
C ILE A 380 11.41 19.24 18.86
N LEU A 381 10.86 19.95 19.84
CA LEU A 381 10.30 19.34 21.06
C LEU A 381 9.11 18.42 20.74
N ASP A 382 8.18 18.86 19.89
CA ASP A 382 7.03 18.06 19.45
C ASP A 382 7.50 16.83 18.66
N GLU A 383 8.58 16.93 17.85
CA GLU A 383 9.17 15.81 17.13
C GLU A 383 9.83 14.82 18.09
N PHE A 384 10.58 15.29 19.10
CA PHE A 384 11.13 14.42 20.13
C PHE A 384 10.03 13.77 20.98
N ASP A 385 8.98 14.50 21.36
CA ASP A 385 7.83 13.95 22.08
C ASP A 385 7.08 12.92 21.23
N ASN A 386 6.95 13.15 19.92
CA ASN A 386 6.38 12.20 18.98
C ASN A 386 7.28 10.95 18.84
N GLN A 387 8.59 11.12 18.77
CA GLN A 387 9.54 10.00 18.68
C GLN A 387 9.56 9.16 19.97
N VAL A 388 9.52 9.82 21.14
CA VAL A 388 9.39 9.18 22.45
C VAL A 388 8.06 8.43 22.54
N SER A 389 6.96 9.07 22.14
CA SER A 389 5.63 8.44 22.13
C SER A 389 5.56 7.25 21.18
N ALA A 390 6.16 7.35 19.99
CA ALA A 390 6.22 6.25 19.03
C ALA A 390 7.09 5.08 19.52
N SER A 391 8.22 5.38 20.17
CA SER A 391 9.07 4.36 20.80
C SER A 391 8.33 3.66 21.93
N ASN A 392 7.66 4.40 22.81
CA ASN A 392 6.85 3.85 23.90
C ASN A 392 5.71 2.96 23.39
N ARG A 393 5.01 3.36 22.32
CA ARG A 393 3.99 2.52 21.67
C ARG A 393 4.57 1.22 21.14
N LYS A 394 5.73 1.25 20.48
CA LYS A 394 6.42 0.03 20.02
C LYS A 394 6.80 -0.87 21.18
N VAL A 395 7.30 -0.31 22.29
CA VAL A 395 7.62 -1.07 23.50
C VAL A 395 6.37 -1.71 24.10
N GLU A 396 5.25 -1.00 24.17
CA GLU A 396 3.97 -1.57 24.64
C GLU A 396 3.45 -2.68 23.73
N GLU A 397 3.53 -2.53 22.41
CA GLU A 397 3.15 -3.57 21.45
C GLU A 397 4.03 -4.82 21.59
N LEU A 398 5.34 -4.65 21.74
CA LEU A 398 6.28 -5.75 21.97
C LEU A 398 6.01 -6.43 23.32
N ARG A 399 5.70 -5.66 24.37
CA ARG A 399 5.30 -6.21 25.68
C ARG A 399 4.02 -7.03 25.58
N ARG A 400 2.98 -6.53 24.89
CA ARG A 400 1.73 -7.28 24.65
C ARG A 400 1.99 -8.57 23.87
N LYS A 401 2.80 -8.51 22.81
CA LYS A 401 3.18 -9.70 22.03
C LYS A 401 3.94 -10.71 22.89
N HIS A 402 4.87 -10.24 23.71
CA HIS A 402 5.62 -11.08 24.64
C HIS A 402 4.72 -11.73 25.69
N GLU A 403 3.75 -10.98 26.25
CA GLU A 403 2.77 -11.52 27.20
C GLU A 403 1.87 -12.59 26.56
N LEU A 404 1.40 -12.36 25.33
CA LEU A 404 0.65 -13.36 24.56
C LEU A 404 1.49 -14.60 24.24
N LEU A 405 2.75 -14.43 23.85
CA LEU A 405 3.67 -15.54 23.59
C LEU A 405 3.94 -16.32 24.88
N SER A 406 4.25 -15.62 25.98
CA SER A 406 4.51 -16.20 27.29
C SER A 406 3.32 -17.00 27.83
N THR A 407 2.10 -16.45 27.73
CA THR A 407 0.87 -17.17 28.12
C THR A 407 0.61 -18.39 27.23
N THR A 408 0.93 -18.31 25.93
CA THR A 408 0.80 -19.45 25.01
C THR A 408 1.82 -20.54 25.31
N VAL A 409 3.08 -20.16 25.57
CA VAL A 409 4.14 -21.08 25.99
C VAL A 409 3.81 -21.72 27.34
N LEU A 410 3.27 -20.97 28.30
CA LEU A 410 2.81 -21.50 29.58
C LEU A 410 1.68 -22.52 29.38
N ARG A 411 0.70 -22.23 28.52
CA ARG A 411 -0.37 -23.18 28.18
C ARG A 411 0.18 -24.43 27.49
N ALA A 412 1.17 -24.29 26.61
CA ALA A 412 1.83 -25.42 25.97
C ALA A 412 2.60 -26.28 26.98
N LYS A 413 3.33 -25.65 27.93
CA LYS A 413 4.00 -26.34 29.04
C LYS A 413 3.00 -27.15 29.87
N LEU A 414 1.93 -26.52 30.34
CA LEU A 414 0.86 -27.20 31.08
C LEU A 414 0.19 -28.32 30.28
N GLY A 415 0.02 -28.14 28.96
CA GLY A 415 -0.52 -29.17 28.07
C GLY A 415 0.42 -30.38 27.92
N LEU A 416 1.72 -30.13 27.83
CA LEU A 416 2.75 -31.17 27.77
C LEU A 416 2.93 -31.88 29.11
N GLU A 417 2.92 -31.16 30.23
CA GLU A 417 2.91 -31.75 31.58
C GLU A 417 1.72 -32.71 31.76
N ASN A 418 0.51 -32.25 31.42
CA ASN A 418 -0.69 -33.11 31.45
C ASN A 418 -0.58 -34.33 30.52
N LEU A 419 0.14 -34.21 29.40
CA LEU A 419 0.35 -35.31 28.47
C LEU A 419 1.39 -36.29 29.03
N ILE A 420 2.48 -35.79 29.61
CA ILE A 420 3.49 -36.60 30.30
C ILE A 420 2.87 -37.39 31.45
N ASP A 421 2.00 -36.77 32.26
CA ASP A 421 1.27 -37.43 33.34
C ASP A 421 0.39 -38.58 32.84
N LYS A 422 -0.30 -38.39 31.71
CA LYS A 422 -1.12 -39.45 31.08
C LYS A 422 -0.26 -40.55 30.46
N LEU A 423 0.92 -40.21 29.97
CA LEU A 423 1.89 -41.11 29.36
C LEU A 423 2.88 -41.69 30.39
N ASP A 424 2.65 -41.50 31.70
CA ASP A 424 3.56 -41.98 32.75
C ASP A 424 3.59 -43.51 32.87
N VAL A 425 2.53 -44.17 32.40
CA VAL A 425 2.45 -45.64 32.29
C VAL A 425 3.49 -46.19 31.30
N VAL A 426 3.94 -45.37 30.35
CA VAL A 426 4.86 -45.76 29.27
C VAL A 426 6.29 -45.38 29.65
N LYS A 427 7.05 -46.38 30.07
CA LYS A 427 8.46 -46.20 30.46
C LYS A 427 9.35 -46.23 29.22
N VAL A 428 9.93 -45.09 28.90
CA VAL A 428 10.99 -44.95 27.89
C VAL A 428 12.31 -44.81 28.63
N GLU A 429 13.31 -45.61 28.27
CA GLU A 429 14.66 -45.49 28.82
C GLU A 429 15.43 -44.40 28.06
N ASN A 430 16.15 -43.55 28.80
CA ASN A 430 17.02 -42.47 28.32
C ASN A 430 16.36 -41.25 27.65
N VAL A 431 15.69 -40.40 28.44
CA VAL A 431 15.60 -38.99 28.08
C VAL A 431 15.97 -38.13 29.30
N ALA A 432 16.98 -37.27 29.13
CA ALA A 432 17.40 -36.33 30.16
C ALA A 432 16.24 -35.36 30.45
N GLN A 433 15.69 -35.42 31.66
CA GLN A 433 14.61 -34.56 32.12
C GLN A 433 15.17 -33.18 32.46
N ASN A 434 15.37 -32.33 31.45
CA ASN A 434 15.61 -30.91 31.66
C ASN A 434 14.28 -30.16 31.47
N ASP A 435 13.58 -29.93 32.57
CA ASP A 435 12.25 -29.29 32.60
C ASP A 435 12.27 -27.80 32.15
N GLU A 436 13.46 -27.22 31.97
CA GLU A 436 13.61 -25.82 31.59
C GLU A 436 13.31 -25.57 30.10
N ASN A 437 13.72 -26.49 29.22
CA ASN A 437 13.61 -26.32 27.78
C ASN A 437 12.39 -27.06 27.21
N LEU A 438 11.44 -26.31 26.64
CA LEU A 438 10.20 -26.88 26.07
C LEU A 438 10.48 -27.93 24.98
N ALA A 439 11.56 -27.76 24.21
CA ALA A 439 11.96 -28.69 23.17
C ALA A 439 12.34 -30.08 23.72
N ASP A 440 12.99 -30.10 24.88
CA ASP A 440 13.43 -31.34 25.53
C ASP A 440 12.21 -32.09 26.09
N VAL A 441 11.25 -31.37 26.67
CA VAL A 441 9.96 -31.90 27.15
C VAL A 441 9.12 -32.48 26.00
N ILE A 442 9.10 -31.82 24.83
CA ILE A 442 8.42 -32.33 23.63
C ILE A 442 9.10 -33.62 23.13
N ALA A 443 10.43 -33.67 23.09
CA ALA A 443 11.16 -34.87 22.67
C ALA A 443 10.87 -36.09 23.57
N VAL A 444 10.69 -35.89 24.88
CA VAL A 444 10.25 -36.94 25.81
C VAL A 444 8.85 -37.45 25.46
N VAL A 445 7.92 -36.52 25.19
CA VAL A 445 6.54 -36.84 24.81
C VAL A 445 6.50 -37.61 23.48
N ASP A 446 7.25 -37.16 22.48
CA ASP A 446 7.31 -37.79 21.17
C ASP A 446 7.84 -39.23 21.29
N ALA A 447 8.93 -39.45 22.04
CA ALA A 447 9.46 -40.80 22.29
C ALA A 447 8.47 -41.71 23.04
N LYS A 448 7.70 -41.17 23.99
CA LYS A 448 6.64 -41.92 24.69
C LYS A 448 5.46 -42.26 23.77
N LEU A 449 5.08 -41.34 22.86
CA LEU A 449 4.01 -41.56 21.89
C LEU A 449 4.42 -42.56 20.80
N GLU A 450 5.66 -42.51 20.32
CA GLU A 450 6.22 -43.50 19.38
C GLU A 450 6.18 -44.89 19.99
N ARG A 451 6.61 -45.04 21.26
CA ARG A 451 6.52 -46.33 21.96
C ARG A 451 5.08 -46.83 22.14
N LEU A 452 4.12 -45.94 22.38
CA LEU A 452 2.70 -46.34 22.38
C LEU A 452 2.20 -46.75 21.00
N ALA A 453 2.62 -46.04 19.95
CA ALA A 453 2.25 -46.40 18.59
C ALA A 453 2.80 -47.77 18.22
N GLU A 454 4.03 -48.10 18.62
CA GLU A 454 4.61 -49.45 18.48
C GLU A 454 3.77 -50.49 19.23
N VAL A 455 3.42 -50.28 20.50
CA VAL A 455 2.59 -51.21 21.29
C VAL A 455 1.20 -51.40 20.67
N VAL A 456 0.56 -50.34 20.17
CA VAL A 456 -0.75 -50.43 19.52
C VAL A 456 -0.67 -51.14 18.16
N VAL A 457 0.45 -51.00 17.44
CA VAL A 457 0.68 -51.75 16.19
C VAL A 457 0.93 -53.23 16.51
N GLU A 458 1.69 -53.56 17.56
CA GLU A 458 1.88 -54.94 18.04
C GLU A 458 0.53 -55.56 18.48
N GLU A 459 -0.32 -54.84 19.21
CA GLU A 459 -1.67 -55.29 19.57
C GLU A 459 -2.62 -55.37 18.35
N GLY A 460 -2.38 -54.54 17.33
CA GLY A 460 -3.13 -54.54 16.06
C GLY A 460 -2.77 -55.73 15.15
N GLU A 461 -1.52 -56.18 15.16
CA GLU A 461 -1.07 -57.38 14.46
C GLU A 461 -1.55 -58.67 15.16
N GLU A 462 -1.77 -58.65 16.47
CA GLU A 462 -2.47 -59.74 17.18
C GLU A 462 -4.01 -59.70 16.99
N GLY A 463 -4.56 -58.55 16.58
CA GLY A 463 -6.00 -58.31 16.39
C GLY A 463 -6.62 -58.83 15.08
N GLU A 464 -5.82 -59.20 14.07
CA GLU A 464 -6.34 -59.70 12.78
C GLU A 464 -6.81 -61.17 12.80
N GLN A 465 -6.74 -61.88 13.94
CA GLN A 465 -7.33 -63.23 14.10
C GLN A 465 -8.73 -63.27 14.74
N SER A 466 -9.37 -62.13 15.02
CA SER A 466 -10.72 -62.12 15.62
C SER A 466 -11.68 -61.11 14.97
N ALA A 467 -11.88 -61.25 13.66
CA ALA A 467 -13.05 -60.66 12.99
C ALA A 467 -14.25 -61.60 13.12
N THR A 468 -15.17 -61.37 14.07
CA THR A 468 -16.62 -61.62 13.91
C THR A 468 -17.40 -60.97 15.06
N ALA A 469 -18.07 -59.84 14.79
CA ALA A 469 -19.43 -59.50 15.24
C ALA A 469 -19.66 -57.97 15.24
N GLU A 470 -20.46 -57.48 14.29
CA GLU A 470 -21.29 -56.27 14.44
C GLU A 470 -22.66 -56.66 15.07
N PRO A 471 -23.62 -55.74 15.30
CA PRO A 471 -23.58 -54.50 16.09
C PRO A 471 -24.83 -54.39 17.01
N THR A 472 -24.81 -53.58 18.06
CA THR A 472 -26.07 -53.00 18.61
C THR A 472 -25.86 -51.59 19.14
N ALA A 473 -26.65 -50.69 18.56
CA ALA A 473 -26.86 -49.32 18.99
C ALA A 473 -27.63 -49.26 20.31
N GLU A 474 -27.31 -48.27 21.15
CA GLU A 474 -28.34 -47.59 21.95
C GLU A 474 -27.93 -46.13 22.19
N VAL A 475 -28.91 -45.26 21.92
CA VAL A 475 -28.86 -43.80 21.99
C VAL A 475 -29.40 -43.37 23.35
N ALA A 476 -28.73 -42.45 24.03
CA ALA A 476 -29.37 -41.60 25.03
C ALA A 476 -28.75 -40.20 25.03
N GLU A 477 -29.57 -39.28 24.52
CA GLU A 477 -29.48 -37.84 24.41
C GLU A 477 -29.53 -37.14 25.78
N VAL A 478 -29.01 -35.90 25.88
CA VAL A 478 -29.68 -34.72 26.50
C VAL A 478 -28.75 -33.47 26.46
N THR A 479 -29.12 -32.56 25.55
CA THR A 479 -29.18 -31.09 25.60
C THR A 479 -27.98 -30.22 26.07
N ALA A 480 -27.52 -29.29 25.22
CA ALA A 480 -28.02 -27.89 25.19
C ALA A 480 -27.06 -26.91 24.46
N GLU A 481 -27.65 -26.17 23.51
CA GLU A 481 -27.40 -24.77 23.12
C GLU A 481 -26.09 -24.31 22.42
N THR A 482 -26.28 -23.99 21.13
CA THR A 482 -25.54 -23.11 20.20
C THR A 482 -25.55 -21.63 20.65
N PRO A 483 -24.71 -20.66 20.12
CA PRO A 483 -24.50 -20.48 18.68
C PRO A 483 -23.17 -19.89 18.12
N ALA A 484 -22.89 -20.34 16.90
CA ALA A 484 -22.56 -19.58 15.68
C ALA A 484 -21.12 -19.13 15.30
N LYS A 485 -20.81 -19.52 14.05
CA LYS A 485 -20.00 -18.87 12.97
C LYS A 485 -18.49 -19.19 12.84
N SER A 486 -18.22 -20.32 12.15
CA SER A 486 -17.54 -20.49 10.82
C SER A 486 -16.43 -19.50 10.37
N PRO A 487 -15.61 -19.85 9.34
CA PRO A 487 -14.96 -21.12 8.97
C PRO A 487 -13.45 -20.93 8.68
N ASN A 488 -12.61 -21.97 8.79
CA ASN A 488 -11.35 -22.00 8.03
C ASN A 488 -10.90 -23.44 7.78
N LYS A 489 -11.02 -23.89 6.53
CA LYS A 489 -10.51 -25.18 6.05
C LYS A 489 -9.42 -24.87 5.03
N VAL A 490 -8.18 -24.82 5.51
CA VAL A 490 -6.99 -24.81 4.65
C VAL A 490 -6.70 -26.27 4.32
N LYS A 491 -6.93 -26.65 3.05
CA LYS A 491 -6.52 -27.95 2.51
C LYS A 491 -5.02 -27.93 2.24
N ALA A 492 -4.39 -29.01 2.67
CA ALA A 492 -3.00 -29.38 2.40
C ALA A 492 -2.71 -29.48 0.89
N LEU A 493 -1.51 -29.06 0.50
CA LEU A 493 -0.89 -29.33 -0.79
C LEU A 493 0.09 -30.49 -0.61
N GLY A 494 -0.14 -31.57 -1.37
CA GLY A 494 0.86 -32.58 -1.70
C GLY A 494 1.37 -32.36 -3.14
N PRO A 495 2.48 -32.99 -3.52
CA PRO A 495 3.29 -32.59 -4.67
C PRO A 495 3.00 -33.39 -5.95
N HIS A 496 3.57 -32.89 -7.05
CA HIS A 496 3.83 -33.47 -8.38
C HIS A 496 3.03 -32.97 -9.61
N ASP A 497 3.87 -32.53 -10.57
CA ASP A 497 3.79 -32.50 -12.04
C ASP A 497 2.96 -31.48 -12.83
N VAL A 498 3.68 -30.44 -13.26
CA VAL A 498 3.94 -30.02 -14.65
C VAL A 498 2.82 -30.22 -15.67
N VAL A 499 2.23 -29.10 -16.09
CA VAL A 499 1.90 -28.81 -17.50
C VAL A 499 2.21 -27.33 -17.77
N LEU A 500 3.16 -27.10 -18.68
CA LEU A 500 3.42 -25.80 -19.30
C LEU A 500 2.28 -25.44 -20.26
N SER A 501 1.88 -24.18 -20.33
CA SER A 501 1.66 -23.55 -21.64
C SER A 501 1.68 -22.02 -21.61
N GLU A 502 2.50 -21.51 -22.53
CA GLU A 502 2.30 -20.35 -23.41
C GLU A 502 1.85 -19.04 -22.76
N HIS A 503 2.77 -18.08 -22.62
CA HIS A 503 2.68 -16.71 -23.14
C HIS A 503 4.08 -16.06 -22.97
N ASN A 504 5.01 -16.45 -23.84
CA ASN A 504 6.28 -15.76 -24.02
C ASN A 504 6.06 -14.52 -24.90
N LEU A 505 6.16 -13.32 -24.34
CA LEU A 505 6.38 -12.10 -25.12
C LEU A 505 7.82 -11.62 -24.87
N ARG A 506 8.66 -11.83 -25.89
CA ARG A 506 10.02 -11.30 -26.03
C ARG A 506 9.98 -9.77 -26.05
N ILE A 507 10.77 -9.14 -25.19
CA ILE A 507 11.11 -7.71 -25.31
C ILE A 507 12.34 -7.62 -26.23
N PRO A 508 12.29 -6.87 -27.34
CA PRO A 508 13.49 -6.55 -28.11
C PRO A 508 14.31 -5.49 -27.37
N LEU A 509 15.59 -5.79 -27.17
CA LEU A 509 16.61 -4.83 -26.75
C LEU A 509 17.19 -4.19 -28.01
N ASP A 510 16.78 -2.95 -28.30
CA ASP A 510 17.49 -2.11 -29.28
C ASP A 510 18.63 -1.38 -28.56
N PHE A 511 19.83 -1.82 -28.90
CA PHE A 511 21.12 -1.25 -28.55
C PHE A 511 21.60 -0.47 -29.76
N GLU A 512 21.48 0.87 -29.73
CA GLU A 512 22.18 1.72 -30.69
C GLU A 512 23.42 2.35 -30.03
N VAL A 513 24.56 1.84 -30.49
CA VAL A 513 25.87 2.45 -30.36
C VAL A 513 25.98 3.49 -31.47
N ALA A 514 26.11 4.76 -31.10
CA ALA A 514 26.57 5.80 -32.02
C ALA A 514 27.88 6.37 -31.50
N SER A 515 28.99 5.77 -31.94
CA SER A 515 30.25 6.49 -32.15
C SER A 515 30.11 7.29 -33.43
N SER A 516 30.35 8.60 -33.40
CA SER A 516 30.90 9.31 -34.55
C SER A 516 31.87 10.39 -34.10
N GLU A 517 33.09 10.23 -34.54
CA GLU A 517 34.23 11.13 -34.42
C GLU A 517 33.96 12.50 -35.06
N GLY A 518 34.70 13.50 -34.55
CA GLY A 518 35.42 14.44 -35.41
C GLY A 518 34.71 15.71 -35.82
N GLN A 519 34.98 16.80 -35.10
CA GLN A 519 35.27 18.09 -35.73
C GLN A 519 36.30 18.86 -34.90
N GLN A 520 37.48 18.99 -35.50
CA GLN A 520 38.61 19.80 -35.06
C GLN A 520 38.64 21.04 -35.97
N THR A 521 38.45 22.24 -35.39
CA THR A 521 38.87 23.59 -35.83
C THR A 521 38.31 24.53 -34.76
N ASP A 522 38.97 25.49 -34.15
CA ASP A 522 40.17 26.24 -34.49
C ASP A 522 40.70 26.88 -33.20
N ARG A 523 42.01 27.12 -33.13
CA ARG A 523 42.64 27.88 -32.07
C ARG A 523 42.25 29.35 -32.21
N LEU A 524 41.72 29.94 -31.15
CA LEU A 524 41.90 31.37 -30.88
C LEU A 524 42.46 31.50 -29.46
N LEU A 525 43.77 31.75 -29.41
CA LEU A 525 44.41 32.42 -28.28
C LEU A 525 43.83 33.84 -28.25
N VAL A 526 43.11 34.16 -27.18
CA VAL A 526 42.95 35.54 -26.72
C VAL A 526 43.45 35.51 -25.28
N ASP A 527 44.67 36.00 -25.10
CA ASP A 527 45.10 36.58 -23.84
C ASP A 527 44.15 37.75 -23.56
N ASP A 528 43.42 37.71 -22.46
CA ASP A 528 42.91 38.91 -21.81
C ASP A 528 42.73 38.59 -20.32
N ASP A 529 43.62 39.21 -19.55
CA ASP A 529 43.55 39.36 -18.10
C ASP A 529 42.27 40.10 -17.73
N GLU A 530 41.28 39.42 -17.18
CA GLU A 530 40.21 40.05 -16.41
C GLU A 530 40.13 39.38 -15.04
N GLU A 531 40.95 39.88 -14.11
CA GLU A 531 40.68 39.79 -12.68
C GLU A 531 39.26 40.34 -12.43
N GLU A 532 38.32 39.47 -12.05
CA GLU A 532 37.03 39.93 -11.53
C GLU A 532 37.27 40.71 -10.23
N ASP A 533 37.31 42.04 -10.35
CA ASP A 533 37.36 42.97 -9.23
C ASP A 533 36.20 42.68 -8.26
N ILE A 534 36.57 42.11 -7.11
CA ILE A 534 35.67 41.93 -5.97
C ILE A 534 35.19 43.33 -5.56
N PRO A 535 33.88 43.62 -5.60
CA PRO A 535 33.38 44.97 -5.36
C PRO A 535 33.78 45.45 -3.97
N ASP A 536 34.50 46.56 -3.93
CA ASP A 536 35.05 47.11 -2.70
C ASP A 536 33.91 47.47 -1.72
N ARG A 537 34.21 47.44 -0.41
CA ARG A 537 33.22 47.54 0.68
C ARG A 537 32.28 48.75 0.55
N ASN A 538 32.75 49.83 -0.06
CA ASN A 538 31.94 51.03 -0.31
C ASN A 538 30.91 50.84 -1.43
N ALA A 539 31.23 50.09 -2.50
CA ALA A 539 30.31 49.77 -3.58
C ALA A 539 29.17 48.85 -3.11
N LEU A 540 29.48 47.91 -2.21
CA LEU A 540 28.48 47.05 -1.57
C LEU A 540 27.55 47.86 -0.66
N LYS A 541 28.09 48.86 0.04
CA LYS A 541 27.33 49.76 0.90
C LYS A 541 26.38 50.66 0.10
N GLU A 542 26.84 51.17 -1.05
CA GLU A 542 26.04 52.01 -1.93
C GLU A 542 24.91 51.22 -2.61
N ARG A 543 25.17 49.98 -3.04
CA ARG A 543 24.14 49.05 -3.54
C ARG A 543 23.12 48.70 -2.46
N SER A 544 23.56 48.43 -1.23
CA SER A 544 22.66 48.20 -0.10
C SER A 544 21.80 49.43 0.21
N TYR A 545 22.36 50.63 0.14
CA TYR A 545 21.63 51.88 0.37
C TYR A 545 20.57 52.12 -0.72
N MET A 546 20.90 51.83 -1.98
CA MET A 546 19.97 51.90 -3.11
C MET A 546 18.86 50.84 -3.08
N GLN A 547 19.11 49.67 -2.49
CA GLN A 547 18.13 48.60 -2.34
C GLN A 547 17.08 48.96 -1.28
N VAL A 548 17.51 49.49 -0.13
CA VAL A 548 16.62 49.90 0.96
C VAL A 548 15.72 51.06 0.54
N HIS A 549 16.24 52.03 -0.21
CA HIS A 549 15.42 53.14 -0.72
C HIS A 549 14.49 52.76 -1.91
N LYS A 550 14.71 51.62 -2.57
CA LYS A 550 13.79 51.10 -3.60
C LYS A 550 12.56 50.43 -2.98
N GLU A 551 12.66 49.90 -1.77
CA GLU A 551 11.55 49.24 -1.09
C GLU A 551 10.57 50.25 -0.45
N ASP A 552 11.05 51.41 -0.02
CA ASP A 552 10.21 52.51 0.49
C ASP A 552 9.37 53.22 -0.61
N GLY A 553 9.59 52.91 -1.89
CA GLY A 553 8.93 53.53 -3.04
C GLY A 553 7.71 52.79 -3.61
N GLN A 554 7.37 51.59 -3.12
CA GLN A 554 6.24 50.80 -3.66
C GLN A 554 4.97 50.95 -2.82
N GLY A 555 4.44 52.17 -2.77
CA GLY A 555 3.29 52.53 -1.95
C GLY A 555 2.25 53.45 -2.60
N GLU A 556 2.12 53.53 -3.92
CA GLU A 556 1.03 54.31 -4.55
C GLU A 556 0.38 53.61 -5.75
N LYS A 557 -0.80 53.01 -5.54
CA LYS A 557 -1.67 52.52 -6.62
C LYS A 557 -2.53 53.67 -7.16
N LYS A 558 -2.19 54.13 -8.38
CA LYS A 558 -2.98 55.05 -9.21
C LYS A 558 -4.31 54.41 -9.66
N LYS A 559 -5.43 55.09 -9.37
CA LYS A 559 -6.75 54.86 -9.99
C LYS A 559 -6.71 55.23 -11.48
N LYS A 560 -7.07 54.31 -12.36
CA LYS A 560 -7.21 54.55 -13.81
C LYS A 560 -8.69 54.68 -14.18
N LYS A 561 -9.05 55.85 -14.74
CA LYS A 561 -10.32 56.17 -15.41
C LYS A 561 -10.49 55.34 -16.68
N GLY A 562 -11.68 54.78 -16.88
CA GLY A 562 -12.20 54.27 -18.16
C GLY A 562 -13.58 54.89 -18.41
N LYS A 563 -13.84 55.31 -19.66
CA LYS A 563 -14.85 56.28 -20.10
C LYS A 563 -15.93 55.57 -20.97
N ARG A 564 -17.14 56.17 -21.03
CA ARG A 564 -18.24 56.02 -22.03
C ARG A 564 -19.34 54.99 -21.68
N THR A 565 -20.65 55.22 -21.82
CA THR A 565 -21.48 56.24 -22.53
C THR A 565 -22.91 56.28 -21.94
N ASP A 566 -23.51 57.49 -21.95
CA ASP A 566 -24.91 57.90 -22.22
C ASP A 566 -26.13 57.14 -21.67
N GLY A 567 -27.01 57.88 -20.97
CA GLY A 567 -28.40 57.50 -20.72
C GLY A 567 -29.03 58.04 -19.42
N GLU A 568 -29.43 59.32 -19.40
CA GLU A 568 -30.32 59.94 -18.39
C GLU A 568 -31.81 59.48 -18.59
N PRO A 569 -32.79 59.77 -17.68
CA PRO A 569 -32.98 59.33 -16.29
C PRO A 569 -34.50 59.00 -16.06
N PRO A 570 -35.22 59.34 -14.95
CA PRO A 570 -34.93 59.41 -13.50
C PRO A 570 -35.98 58.69 -12.59
N ARG A 571 -35.67 58.66 -11.27
CA ARG A 571 -36.58 58.85 -10.11
C ARG A 571 -37.53 57.72 -9.63
N ARG A 572 -37.32 57.33 -8.35
CA ARG A 572 -38.28 57.34 -7.20
C ARG A 572 -37.53 56.82 -5.96
N LYS A 573 -37.28 57.65 -4.92
CA LYS A 573 -38.11 57.96 -3.74
C LYS A 573 -38.43 56.76 -2.84
N THR A 574 -38.34 57.04 -1.53
CA THR A 574 -38.74 56.26 -0.34
C THR A 574 -37.69 55.24 0.12
N GLY A 575 -37.34 55.12 1.39
CA GLY A 575 -37.82 55.77 2.62
C GLY A 575 -37.30 54.98 3.84
N GLY A 576 -37.36 55.60 5.02
CA GLY A 576 -37.39 54.88 6.31
C GLY A 576 -36.01 54.64 6.93
N LYS A 577 -35.58 55.46 7.90
CA LYS A 577 -35.91 55.39 9.34
C LYS A 577 -35.24 54.24 10.09
N LYS A 578 -34.44 54.66 11.09
CA LYS A 578 -34.39 54.15 12.48
C LYS A 578 -33.84 52.72 12.64
N SER A 579 -33.15 52.33 13.70
CA SER A 579 -32.67 52.94 14.94
C SER A 579 -32.07 51.80 15.77
N GLY A 580 -31.11 52.10 16.65
CA GLY A 580 -30.75 51.22 17.77
C GLY A 580 -29.83 50.06 17.35
N ARG A 581 -28.74 49.79 18.05
CA ARG A 581 -28.39 50.06 19.44
C ARG A 581 -26.88 50.04 19.56
#